data_AF-A0A0V0RXW2-F1
#
_entry.id   AF-A0A0V0RXW2-F1
#
_cell.length_a   1.000
_cell.length_b   1.000
_cell.length_c   1.000
_cell.angle_alpha   90.00
_cell.angle_beta   90.00
_cell.angle_gamma   90.00
#
_symmetry.space_group_name_H-M   'P 1'
#
loop_
_entity.id
_entity.type
_entity.pdbx_description
1 polymer ?
#
loop_
_entity_poly.entity_id
_entity_poly.type
_entity_poly.pdbx_seq_one_letter_code
_entity_poly.pdbx_strand_id
1 'polypeptide(L)'
;MEENFSHRCGPWKQQNKKHNSGRHRSKSSTEQKMDKNRLVYISLEDRLAMNRLARKNREWQLRAQKVEKVKRNKNQYGSARSPPIAVVILSLAPKIDSNSVIGDILACRPDATVTSCDRNIYFLSSPSLKRRFCFLIPDHWNMIEVLDAFKVADVAVLLWDCDTVTLHDHFSSLLSAVSAQGMPGLRPKFCRNYDLLLKLIANCAKQPLSLQQHHSRIIVESCSIVEQNDDLNLFQLSVCTLKINGYVRGPPLDVNRLLHIPGWGDFQMDKIDVITDPHPLHKYGKSHVIETCTFAVADPAKQENLESQAAVDEMNVDQTWPTEEEIAQSQSSVKIQNS
;
A
#
# COMPACT_ATOMS: atom_id res chain seq x y z
N MET A 1 -50.29 10.22 -40.04
CA MET A 1 -49.19 9.46 -40.67
C MET A 1 -47.98 9.68 -39.78
N GLU A 2 -47.75 8.80 -38.82
CA GLU A 2 -46.60 8.88 -37.92
C GLU A 2 -45.58 7.84 -38.37
N GLU A 3 -44.44 8.32 -38.86
CA GLU A 3 -43.31 7.50 -39.25
C GLU A 3 -42.56 7.02 -37.99
N ASN A 4 -42.58 5.71 -37.76
CA ASN A 4 -41.76 5.07 -36.74
C ASN A 4 -40.29 5.07 -37.19
N PHE A 5 -39.45 5.86 -36.52
CA PHE A 5 -38.00 5.81 -36.70
C PHE A 5 -37.42 4.54 -36.06
N SER A 6 -36.99 3.59 -36.89
CA SER A 6 -36.17 2.45 -36.45
C SER A 6 -34.71 2.85 -36.35
N HIS A 7 -34.08 2.67 -35.19
CA HIS A 7 -32.63 2.88 -35.05
C HIS A 7 -31.83 1.94 -35.97
N ARG A 8 -31.10 2.50 -36.94
CA ARG A 8 -30.09 1.74 -37.70
C ARG A 8 -28.82 1.62 -36.88
N CYS A 9 -28.30 0.41 -36.72
CA CYS A 9 -27.04 0.21 -36.02
C CYS A 9 -25.88 0.82 -36.81
N GLY A 10 -25.00 1.56 -36.12
CA GLY A 10 -23.84 2.22 -36.71
C GLY A 10 -22.70 1.29 -37.14
N PRO A 11 -21.65 1.85 -37.78
CA PRO A 11 -20.62 1.10 -38.51
C PRO A 11 -19.61 0.34 -37.63
N TRP A 12 -19.68 0.48 -36.31
CA TRP A 12 -18.80 -0.17 -35.33
C TRP A 12 -19.44 -1.40 -34.66
N LYS A 13 -20.40 -2.04 -35.32
CA LYS A 13 -21.02 -3.26 -34.80
C LYS A 13 -20.11 -4.45 -35.10
N GLN A 14 -19.49 -5.01 -34.06
CA GLN A 14 -18.62 -6.19 -34.16
C GLN A 14 -19.39 -7.37 -34.79
N GLN A 15 -19.05 -7.72 -36.03
CA GLN A 15 -19.55 -8.94 -36.66
C GLN A 15 -18.66 -10.11 -36.24
N ASN A 16 -19.16 -10.95 -35.33
CA ASN A 16 -18.45 -12.18 -34.97
C ASN A 16 -18.38 -13.11 -36.19
N LYS A 17 -17.19 -13.68 -36.41
CA LYS A 17 -16.89 -14.55 -37.58
C LYS A 17 -17.90 -15.70 -37.68
N LYS A 18 -18.38 -16.00 -38.90
CA LYS A 18 -19.16 -17.21 -39.16
C LYS A 18 -18.22 -18.42 -39.06
N HIS A 19 -18.52 -19.34 -38.14
CA HIS A 19 -17.84 -20.62 -38.09
C HIS A 19 -18.27 -21.49 -39.27
N ASN A 20 -17.30 -22.16 -39.90
CA ASN A 20 -17.49 -23.05 -41.04
C ASN A 20 -18.26 -24.30 -40.57
N SER A 21 -19.51 -24.47 -40.99
CA SER A 21 -20.31 -25.65 -40.67
C SER A 21 -19.86 -26.83 -41.54
N GLY A 22 -18.94 -27.62 -40.97
CA GLY A 22 -18.58 -28.94 -41.48
C GLY A 22 -19.80 -29.87 -41.57
N ARG A 23 -20.09 -30.25 -42.80
CA ARG A 23 -21.03 -31.23 -43.33
C ARG A 23 -21.10 -32.55 -42.50
N HIS A 24 -22.12 -32.70 -41.63
CA HIS A 24 -23.15 -33.77 -41.68
C HIS A 24 -23.82 -34.09 -40.33
N ARG A 25 -25.16 -34.18 -40.42
CA ARG A 25 -26.17 -34.96 -39.66
C ARG A 25 -26.49 -34.65 -38.18
N SER A 26 -27.57 -33.87 -38.06
CA SER A 26 -28.84 -34.17 -37.34
C SER A 26 -28.76 -34.57 -35.87
N LYS A 27 -28.68 -33.55 -35.00
CA LYS A 27 -29.31 -33.56 -33.67
C LYS A 27 -30.26 -32.36 -33.43
N SER A 28 -30.43 -31.47 -34.41
CA SER A 28 -31.24 -30.25 -34.30
C SER A 28 -32.69 -30.39 -34.76
N SER A 29 -33.17 -31.59 -35.12
CA SER A 29 -34.63 -31.84 -35.15
C SER A 29 -35.23 -32.02 -33.74
N THR A 30 -34.47 -31.70 -32.69
CA THR A 30 -34.94 -31.62 -31.31
C THR A 30 -34.62 -30.26 -30.67
N GLU A 31 -34.21 -29.25 -31.44
CA GLU A 31 -34.39 -27.86 -31.02
C GLU A 31 -35.80 -27.45 -31.46
N GLN A 32 -36.78 -27.89 -30.67
CA GLN A 32 -38.07 -27.23 -30.63
C GLN A 32 -37.79 -25.74 -30.54
N LYS A 33 -38.38 -24.97 -31.47
CA LYS A 33 -38.51 -23.52 -31.33
C LYS A 33 -39.11 -23.26 -29.95
N MET A 34 -38.27 -22.97 -28.96
CA MET A 34 -38.74 -22.58 -27.65
C MET A 34 -39.30 -21.18 -27.83
N ASP A 35 -40.63 -21.11 -27.89
CA ASP A 35 -41.37 -19.86 -27.84
C ASP A 35 -40.85 -19.02 -26.67
N LYS A 36 -40.31 -17.84 -26.98
CA LYS A 36 -39.80 -16.89 -25.99
C LYS A 36 -40.90 -16.40 -25.02
N ASN A 37 -42.17 -16.66 -25.35
CA ASN A 37 -43.35 -16.36 -24.53
C ASN A 37 -43.93 -17.57 -23.80
N ARG A 38 -43.28 -18.74 -23.82
CA ARG A 38 -43.76 -19.90 -23.06
C ARG A 38 -43.46 -19.67 -21.58
N LEU A 39 -44.49 -19.30 -20.82
CA LEU A 39 -44.47 -19.30 -19.36
C LEU A 39 -44.15 -20.74 -18.91
N VAL A 40 -42.90 -20.95 -18.48
CA VAL A 40 -42.48 -22.21 -17.87
C VAL A 40 -43.07 -22.22 -16.47
N TYR A 41 -44.12 -23.03 -16.29
CA TYR A 41 -44.67 -23.32 -14.96
C TYR A 41 -43.63 -24.14 -14.20
N ILE A 42 -42.86 -23.46 -13.35
CA ILE A 42 -41.95 -24.10 -12.41
C ILE A 42 -42.80 -24.57 -11.23
N SER A 43 -42.72 -25.86 -10.90
CA SER A 43 -43.42 -26.39 -9.73
C SER A 43 -42.95 -25.66 -8.46
N LEU A 44 -43.80 -25.60 -7.44
CA LEU A 44 -43.43 -24.96 -6.19
C LEU A 44 -42.22 -25.66 -5.54
N GLU A 45 -42.12 -26.99 -5.71
CA GLU A 45 -40.98 -27.80 -5.27
C GLU A 45 -39.69 -27.42 -5.98
N ASP A 46 -39.73 -27.29 -7.31
CA ASP A 46 -38.57 -26.87 -8.11
C ASP A 46 -38.15 -25.44 -7.75
N ARG A 47 -39.11 -24.54 -7.52
CA ARG A 47 -38.81 -23.17 -7.08
C ARG A 47 -38.15 -23.15 -5.71
N LEU A 48 -38.60 -23.97 -4.77
CA LEU A 48 -37.98 -24.11 -3.45
C LEU A 48 -36.58 -24.75 -3.54
N ALA A 49 -36.41 -25.79 -4.37
CA ALA A 49 -35.12 -26.43 -4.63
C ALA A 49 -34.13 -25.44 -5.26
N MET A 50 -34.60 -24.62 -6.21
CA MET A 50 -33.81 -23.58 -6.85
C MET A 50 -33.42 -22.48 -5.87
N ASN A 51 -34.33 -22.06 -4.98
CA ASN A 51 -34.00 -21.11 -3.91
C ASN A 51 -32.98 -21.68 -2.91
N ARG A 52 -33.09 -22.96 -2.57
CA ARG A 52 -32.10 -23.65 -1.72
C ARG A 52 -30.74 -23.72 -2.40
N LEU A 53 -30.69 -24.04 -3.70
CA LEU A 53 -29.45 -24.07 -4.47
C LEU A 53 -28.87 -22.66 -4.63
N ALA A 54 -29.69 -21.66 -4.93
CA ALA A 54 -29.28 -20.26 -5.05
C ALA A 54 -28.68 -19.74 -3.74
N ARG A 55 -29.24 -20.12 -2.58
CA ARG A 55 -28.68 -19.80 -1.26
C ARG A 55 -27.30 -20.42 -1.07
N LYS A 56 -27.15 -21.72 -1.35
CA LYS A 56 -25.85 -22.41 -1.27
C LYS A 56 -24.81 -21.80 -2.23
N ASN A 57 -25.23 -21.47 -3.45
CA ASN A 57 -24.35 -20.85 -4.45
C ASN A 57 -23.90 -19.46 -4.00
N ARG A 58 -24.81 -18.64 -3.44
CA ARG A 58 -24.48 -17.33 -2.88
C ARG A 58 -23.47 -17.45 -1.74
N GLU A 59 -23.67 -18.40 -0.82
CA GLU A 59 -22.72 -18.65 0.28
C GLU A 59 -21.34 -19.07 -0.24
N TRP A 60 -21.30 -19.94 -1.25
CA TRP A 60 -20.06 -20.36 -1.89
C TRP A 60 -19.33 -19.19 -2.56
N GLN A 61 -20.05 -18.34 -3.29
CA GLN A 61 -19.49 -17.13 -3.91
C GLN A 61 -18.94 -16.17 -2.86
N LEU A 62 -19.70 -15.90 -1.78
CA LEU A 62 -19.26 -15.04 -0.69
C LEU A 62 -18.02 -15.60 0.02
N ARG A 63 -17.96 -16.92 0.20
CA ARG A 63 -16.77 -17.58 0.77
C ARG A 63 -15.56 -17.43 -0.14
N ALA A 64 -15.73 -17.64 -1.45
CA ALA A 64 -14.65 -17.47 -2.43
C ALA A 64 -14.10 -16.03 -2.42
N GLN A 65 -14.98 -15.03 -2.43
CA GLN A 65 -14.61 -13.62 -2.34
C GLN A 65 -13.84 -13.29 -1.04
N LYS A 66 -14.30 -13.81 0.11
CA LYS A 66 -13.60 -13.63 1.40
C LYS A 66 -12.23 -14.28 1.42
N VAL A 67 -12.11 -15.51 0.90
CA VAL A 67 -10.82 -16.22 0.81
C VAL A 67 -9.84 -15.47 -0.08
N GLU A 68 -10.30 -14.98 -1.23
CA GLU A 68 -9.48 -14.20 -2.14
C GLU A 68 -9.03 -12.87 -1.51
N LYS A 69 -9.93 -12.16 -0.83
CA LYS A 69 -9.60 -10.95 -0.06
C LYS A 69 -8.51 -11.22 0.98
N VAL A 70 -8.64 -12.28 1.77
CA VAL A 70 -7.62 -12.67 2.76
C VAL A 70 -6.29 -13.02 2.08
N LYS A 71 -6.31 -13.71 0.93
CA LYS A 71 -5.10 -14.04 0.17
C LYS A 71 -4.40 -12.79 -0.35
N ARG A 72 -5.14 -11.82 -0.90
CA ARG A 72 -4.58 -10.52 -1.32
C ARG A 72 -3.94 -9.79 -0.15
N ASN A 73 -4.63 -9.67 0.98
CA ASN A 73 -4.09 -9.00 2.18
C ASN A 73 -2.81 -9.69 2.71
N LYS A 74 -2.77 -11.03 2.73
CA LYS A 74 -1.58 -11.79 3.15
C LYS A 74 -0.39 -11.64 2.20
N ASN A 75 -0.65 -11.40 0.92
CA ASN A 75 0.38 -11.29 -0.11
C ASN A 75 0.80 -9.84 -0.39
N GLN A 76 0.09 -8.86 0.19
CA GLN A 76 0.43 -7.44 0.10
C GLN A 76 1.86 -7.15 0.54
N TYR A 77 2.38 -7.92 1.50
CA TYR A 77 3.76 -7.81 2.00
C TYR A 77 4.40 -9.19 2.10
N GLY A 78 5.68 -9.28 1.74
CA GLY A 78 6.49 -10.46 1.93
C GLY A 78 6.46 -11.47 0.78
N SER A 79 5.78 -11.20 -0.33
CA SER A 79 5.75 -12.08 -1.51
C SER A 79 6.86 -11.72 -2.50
N ALA A 80 6.99 -12.46 -3.60
CA ALA A 80 8.05 -12.25 -4.59
C ALA A 80 8.00 -10.88 -5.29
N ARG A 81 6.79 -10.32 -5.47
CA ARG A 81 6.55 -9.03 -6.13
C ARG A 81 6.07 -7.95 -5.18
N SER A 82 5.96 -8.25 -3.89
CA SER A 82 5.60 -7.26 -2.88
C SER A 82 6.82 -6.84 -2.07
N PRO A 83 6.77 -5.66 -1.44
CA PRO A 83 7.79 -5.24 -0.50
C PRO A 83 8.00 -6.28 0.62
N PRO A 84 9.22 -6.35 1.21
CA PRO A 84 9.51 -7.25 2.32
C PRO A 84 8.58 -7.00 3.51
N ILE A 85 8.45 -7.95 4.43
CA ILE A 85 7.74 -7.71 5.71
C ILE A 85 8.65 -6.87 6.59
N ALA A 86 8.22 -5.67 7.00
CA ALA A 86 9.00 -4.85 7.93
C ALA A 86 8.77 -5.34 9.36
N VAL A 87 9.85 -5.75 10.02
CA VAL A 87 9.86 -6.27 11.37
C VAL A 87 10.77 -5.41 12.22
N VAL A 88 10.23 -4.78 13.26
CA VAL A 88 11.06 -4.12 14.27
C VAL A 88 11.41 -5.11 15.37
N ILE A 89 12.68 -5.17 15.73
CA ILE A 89 13.16 -5.94 16.88
C ILE A 89 13.63 -4.94 17.93
N LEU A 90 12.99 -4.96 19.09
CA LEU A 90 13.33 -4.09 20.21
C LEU A 90 13.67 -4.94 21.43
N SER A 91 14.86 -4.73 21.98
CA SER A 91 15.26 -5.33 23.26
C SER A 91 14.69 -4.51 24.42
N LEU A 92 13.96 -5.18 25.33
CA LEU A 92 13.41 -4.58 26.55
C LEU A 92 14.25 -4.92 27.80
N ALA A 93 15.37 -5.60 27.63
CA ALA A 93 16.27 -5.97 28.71
C ALA A 93 17.71 -5.57 28.35
N PRO A 94 18.45 -4.89 29.24
CA PRO A 94 19.81 -4.44 28.95
C PRO A 94 20.79 -5.61 28.75
N LYS A 95 20.46 -6.81 29.26
CA LYS A 95 21.25 -8.02 29.06
C LYS A 95 21.15 -8.58 27.64
N ILE A 96 20.06 -8.31 26.93
CA ILE A 96 19.79 -8.89 25.62
C ILE A 96 20.28 -7.90 24.58
N ASP A 97 21.34 -8.28 23.87
CA ASP A 97 21.82 -7.53 22.72
C ASP A 97 21.00 -7.88 21.47
N SER A 98 20.42 -6.85 20.83
CA SER A 98 19.62 -7.01 19.61
C SER A 98 20.47 -7.50 18.44
N ASN A 99 21.75 -7.13 18.37
CA ASN A 99 22.65 -7.51 17.28
C ASN A 99 23.02 -9.00 17.32
N SER A 100 23.22 -9.54 18.52
CA SER A 100 23.36 -10.98 18.73
C SER A 100 22.12 -11.75 18.26
N VAL A 101 20.92 -11.30 18.66
CA VAL A 101 19.66 -11.98 18.29
C VAL A 101 19.40 -11.93 16.78
N ILE A 102 19.69 -10.82 16.10
CA ILE A 102 19.55 -10.79 14.63
C ILE A 102 20.56 -11.73 13.96
N GLY A 103 21.80 -11.80 14.46
CA GLY A 103 22.80 -12.74 13.98
C GLY A 103 22.27 -14.18 14.01
N ASP A 104 21.66 -14.58 15.12
CA ASP A 104 21.04 -15.90 15.27
C ASP A 104 19.82 -16.09 14.34
N ILE A 105 18.95 -15.09 14.20
CA ILE A 105 17.77 -15.15 13.32
C ILE A 105 18.20 -15.32 11.86
N LEU A 106 19.22 -14.58 11.43
CA LEU A 106 19.78 -14.66 10.08
C LEU A 106 20.48 -16.00 9.84
N ALA A 107 21.22 -16.52 10.84
CA ALA A 107 21.89 -17.82 10.78
C ALA A 107 20.93 -19.01 10.85
N CYS A 108 19.71 -18.82 11.37
CA CYS A 108 18.72 -19.88 11.56
C CYS A 108 18.34 -20.61 10.26
N ARG A 109 18.51 -19.94 9.11
CA ARG A 109 18.19 -20.49 7.80
C ARG A 109 19.35 -20.31 6.80
N PRO A 110 20.09 -21.39 6.47
CA PRO A 110 21.20 -21.30 5.52
C PRO A 110 20.73 -21.14 4.06
N ASP A 111 19.46 -21.42 3.76
CA ASP A 111 18.87 -21.24 2.42
C ASP A 111 18.52 -19.78 2.10
N ALA A 112 18.54 -18.90 3.11
CA ALA A 112 18.11 -17.53 2.96
C ALA A 112 19.26 -16.63 2.48
N THR A 113 18.95 -15.69 1.59
CA THR A 113 19.89 -14.65 1.19
C THR A 113 19.76 -13.48 2.16
N VAL A 114 20.86 -13.15 2.81
CA VAL A 114 20.97 -12.06 3.78
C VAL A 114 21.75 -10.92 3.16
N THR A 115 21.22 -9.72 3.28
CA THR A 115 21.89 -8.47 2.87
C THR A 115 21.79 -7.48 4.01
N SER A 116 22.94 -6.99 4.48
CA SER A 116 23.02 -5.92 5.46
C SER A 116 23.11 -4.59 4.73
N CYS A 117 22.27 -3.65 5.12
CA CYS A 117 22.34 -2.27 4.67
C CYS A 117 22.88 -1.38 5.80
N ASP A 118 23.03 -0.09 5.52
CA ASP A 118 23.47 0.88 6.51
C ASP A 118 22.47 1.03 7.66
N ARG A 119 22.96 1.40 8.85
CA ARG A 119 22.15 1.76 10.03
C ARG A 119 21.19 0.67 10.52
N ASN A 120 21.70 -0.54 10.79
CA ASN A 120 20.96 -1.62 11.46
C ASN A 120 19.71 -2.11 10.71
N ILE A 121 19.71 -2.02 9.38
CA ILE A 121 18.67 -2.56 8.51
C ILE A 121 19.17 -3.84 7.85
N TYR A 122 18.43 -4.95 8.02
CA TYR A 122 18.79 -6.26 7.46
C TYR A 122 17.67 -6.79 6.57
N PHE A 123 18.00 -7.18 5.35
CA PHE A 123 17.07 -7.86 4.45
C PHE A 123 17.34 -9.36 4.45
N LEU A 124 16.26 -10.14 4.55
CA LEU A 124 16.29 -11.60 4.56
C LEU A 124 15.27 -12.12 3.56
N SER A 125 15.73 -12.74 2.48
CA SER A 125 14.86 -13.44 1.52
C SER A 125 15.00 -14.94 1.71
N SER A 126 13.92 -15.60 2.16
CA SER A 126 13.89 -17.06 2.40
C SER A 126 13.05 -17.77 1.35
N PRO A 127 13.68 -18.53 0.42
CA PRO A 127 12.97 -19.30 -0.59
C PRO A 127 12.07 -20.40 0.00
N SER A 128 12.49 -21.07 1.08
CA SER A 128 11.70 -22.14 1.72
C SER A 128 10.39 -21.62 2.35
N LEU A 129 10.44 -20.47 3.02
CA LEU A 129 9.23 -19.80 3.53
C LEU A 129 8.41 -19.15 2.40
N LYS A 130 9.03 -18.94 1.23
CA LYS A 130 8.50 -18.10 0.14
C LYS A 130 8.17 -16.69 0.67
N ARG A 131 8.97 -16.21 1.61
CA ARG A 131 8.80 -14.91 2.28
C ARG A 131 10.10 -14.15 2.36
N ARG A 132 9.97 -12.83 2.31
CA ARG A 132 11.05 -11.86 2.47
C ARG A 132 10.76 -10.91 3.63
N PHE A 133 11.79 -10.55 4.37
CA PHE A 133 11.75 -9.75 5.58
C PHE A 133 12.76 -8.61 5.48
N CYS A 134 12.45 -7.53 6.18
CA CYS A 134 13.30 -6.38 6.41
C CYS A 134 13.25 -6.14 7.92
N PHE A 135 14.37 -6.37 8.60
CA PHE A 135 14.51 -6.18 10.04
C PHE A 135 15.07 -4.79 10.30
N LEU A 136 14.39 -4.07 11.18
CA LEU A 136 14.78 -2.76 11.68
C LEU A 136 15.15 -2.92 13.15
N ILE A 137 16.38 -2.55 13.51
CA ILE A 137 16.87 -2.66 14.88
C ILE A 137 17.20 -1.25 15.37
N PRO A 138 16.22 -0.55 15.97
CA PRO A 138 16.44 0.78 16.50
C PRO A 138 17.26 0.74 17.80
N ASP A 139 18.03 1.79 18.04
CA ASP A 139 18.70 1.99 19.33
C ASP A 139 17.66 2.36 20.40
N HIS A 140 17.55 1.51 21.43
CA HIS A 140 16.55 1.69 22.48
C HIS A 140 16.75 2.96 23.31
N TRP A 141 17.96 3.54 23.33
CA TRP A 141 18.25 4.81 24.00
C TRP A 141 17.67 6.02 23.27
N ASN A 142 17.46 5.90 21.95
CA ASN A 142 16.89 6.95 21.12
C ASN A 142 15.39 6.71 20.92
N MET A 143 14.57 7.35 21.75
CA MET A 143 13.12 7.22 21.67
C MET A 143 12.56 7.59 20.29
N ILE A 144 13.13 8.60 19.61
CA ILE A 144 12.64 9.06 18.30
C ILE A 144 12.82 7.97 17.26
N GLU A 145 13.99 7.32 17.23
CA GLU A 145 14.29 6.24 16.31
C GLU A 145 13.39 5.02 16.54
N VAL A 146 13.13 4.67 17.80
CA VAL A 146 12.16 3.62 18.15
C VAL A 146 10.77 3.99 17.61
N LEU A 147 10.27 5.19 17.92
CA LEU A 147 8.94 5.62 17.46
C LEU A 147 8.85 5.62 15.93
N ASP A 148 9.88 6.09 15.22
CA ASP A 148 9.93 6.09 13.76
C ASP A 148 10.00 4.68 13.17
N ALA A 149 10.76 3.77 13.77
CA ALA A 149 10.78 2.37 13.36
C ALA A 149 9.40 1.71 13.54
N PHE A 150 8.72 1.96 14.66
CA PHE A 150 7.38 1.43 14.94
C PHE A 150 6.30 2.03 14.01
N LYS A 151 6.41 3.30 13.60
CA LYS A 151 5.55 3.91 12.55
C LYS A 151 5.61 3.14 11.24
N VAL A 152 6.78 2.59 10.93
CA VAL A 152 7.08 1.96 9.64
C VAL A 152 6.84 0.44 9.67
N ALA A 153 7.03 -0.21 10.81
CA ALA A 153 6.92 -1.65 10.95
C ALA A 153 5.52 -2.21 10.63
N ASP A 154 5.49 -3.44 10.11
CA ASP A 154 4.26 -4.23 9.98
C ASP A 154 4.07 -5.16 11.20
N VAL A 155 5.18 -5.59 11.80
CA VAL A 155 5.23 -6.48 12.97
C VAL A 155 6.30 -5.97 13.92
N ALA A 156 6.00 -5.93 15.21
CA ALA A 156 6.98 -5.67 16.26
C ALA A 156 7.32 -6.97 17.01
N VAL A 157 8.60 -7.17 17.31
CA VAL A 157 9.13 -8.26 18.13
C VAL A 157 9.81 -7.62 19.33
N LEU A 158 9.25 -7.86 20.51
CA LEU A 158 9.79 -7.38 21.77
C LEU A 158 10.57 -8.52 22.43
N LEU A 159 11.86 -8.31 22.68
CA LEU A 159 12.70 -9.26 23.39
C LEU A 159 12.63 -8.95 24.88
N TRP A 160 12.31 -9.97 25.67
CA TRP A 160 12.13 -9.84 27.12
C TRP A 160 12.96 -10.90 27.84
N ASP A 161 13.59 -10.51 28.95
CA ASP A 161 14.28 -11.46 29.84
C ASP A 161 13.26 -12.13 30.78
N CYS A 162 13.04 -13.43 30.60
CA CYS A 162 12.10 -14.21 31.43
C CYS A 162 12.42 -14.15 32.93
N ASP A 163 13.68 -13.92 33.29
CA ASP A 163 14.10 -13.89 34.70
C ASP A 163 13.73 -12.56 35.37
N THR A 164 13.51 -11.51 34.58
CA THR A 164 13.07 -10.20 35.09
C THR A 164 11.56 -10.14 35.20
N VAL A 165 11.09 -9.95 36.43
CA VAL A 165 9.66 -9.76 36.74
C VAL A 165 9.23 -8.30 36.48
N THR A 166 10.14 -7.36 36.68
CA THR A 166 9.89 -5.93 36.54
C THR A 166 10.55 -5.34 35.30
N LEU A 167 9.77 -4.53 34.60
CA LEU A 167 10.23 -3.71 33.49
C LEU A 167 11.02 -2.52 34.04
N HIS A 168 12.21 -2.22 33.52
CA HIS A 168 12.92 -1.01 33.89
C HIS A 168 12.15 0.25 33.46
N ASP A 169 12.13 1.30 34.28
CA ASP A 169 11.29 2.49 34.09
C ASP A 169 11.46 3.14 32.71
N HIS A 170 12.69 3.19 32.20
CA HIS A 170 13.01 3.68 30.86
C HIS A 170 12.21 2.98 29.76
N PHE A 171 12.21 1.64 29.75
CA PHE A 171 11.48 0.86 28.75
C PHE A 171 9.96 0.93 28.98
N SER A 172 9.50 1.21 30.21
CA SER A 172 8.08 1.42 30.52
C SER A 172 7.58 2.72 29.88
N SER A 173 8.37 3.79 30.01
CA SER A 173 8.12 5.07 29.33
C SER A 173 8.12 4.90 27.81
N LEU A 174 9.13 4.20 27.27
CA LEU A 174 9.25 3.91 25.84
C LEU A 174 8.03 3.15 25.29
N LEU A 175 7.62 2.06 25.96
CA LEU A 175 6.47 1.26 25.55
C LEU A 175 5.16 2.04 25.68
N SER A 176 5.05 2.91 26.69
CA SER A 176 3.91 3.81 26.85
C SER A 176 3.80 4.80 25.69
N ALA A 177 4.93 5.39 25.26
CA ALA A 177 4.97 6.27 24.10
C ALA A 177 4.59 5.53 22.80
N VAL A 178 5.16 4.35 22.57
CA VAL A 178 4.83 3.50 21.41
C VAL A 178 3.36 3.07 21.41
N SER A 179 2.81 2.74 22.58
CA SER A 179 1.40 2.39 22.74
C SER A 179 0.46 3.57 22.45
N ALA A 180 0.78 4.75 22.98
CA ALA A 180 0.01 5.97 22.74
C ALA A 180 -0.01 6.37 21.25
N GLN A 181 1.09 6.12 20.55
CA GLN A 181 1.21 6.41 19.13
C GLN A 181 0.48 5.39 18.23
N GLY A 182 0.40 4.14 18.68
CA GLY A 182 -0.25 3.04 17.99
C GLY A 182 0.75 1.94 17.62
N MET A 183 0.50 0.75 18.16
CA MET A 183 1.35 -0.42 17.89
C MET A 183 0.94 -1.14 16.60
N PRO A 184 1.91 -1.46 15.71
CA PRO A 184 1.64 -2.32 14.57
C PRO A 184 1.29 -3.72 15.09
N GLY A 185 0.22 -4.33 14.57
CA GLY A 185 -0.47 -5.55 15.03
C GLY A 185 0.32 -6.52 15.92
N LEU A 186 0.61 -6.09 17.15
CA LEU A 186 1.45 -6.84 18.08
C LEU A 186 0.57 -7.91 18.70
N ARG A 187 0.92 -9.16 18.43
CA ARG A 187 0.43 -10.29 19.22
C ARG A 187 1.62 -10.77 20.04
N PRO A 188 1.62 -10.60 21.37
CA PRO A 188 2.70 -11.12 22.19
C PRO A 188 2.82 -12.62 21.95
N LYS A 189 3.98 -13.05 21.46
CA LYS A 189 4.30 -14.44 21.21
C LYS A 189 5.66 -14.72 21.82
N PHE A 190 5.66 -15.53 22.85
CA PHE A 190 6.90 -16.01 23.46
C PHE A 190 7.46 -17.13 22.58
N CYS A 191 8.66 -16.93 22.05
CA CYS A 191 9.32 -17.94 21.24
C CYS A 191 10.82 -17.92 21.54
N ARG A 192 11.36 -19.06 22.00
CA ARG A 192 12.81 -19.27 22.15
C ARG A 192 13.47 -19.81 20.88
N ASN A 193 12.69 -20.18 19.86
CA ASN A 193 13.19 -20.78 18.63
C ASN A 193 12.98 -19.82 17.44
N TYR A 194 14.08 -19.37 16.84
CA TYR A 194 14.07 -18.39 15.77
C TYR A 194 13.42 -18.89 14.46
N ASP A 195 13.46 -20.19 14.14
CA ASP A 195 12.82 -20.73 12.94
C ASP A 195 11.29 -20.67 13.06
N LEU A 196 10.78 -21.02 14.25
CA LEU A 196 9.36 -20.89 14.56
C LEU A 196 8.93 -19.43 14.60
N LEU A 197 9.76 -18.53 15.14
CA LEU A 197 9.52 -17.09 15.12
C LEU A 197 9.34 -16.57 13.68
N LEU A 198 10.24 -16.90 12.76
CA LEU A 198 10.14 -16.51 11.35
C LEU A 198 8.86 -17.03 10.68
N LYS A 199 8.49 -18.30 10.94
CA LYS A 199 7.21 -18.88 10.47
C LYS A 199 5.99 -18.15 11.05
N LEU A 200 6.06 -17.72 12.31
CA LEU A 200 4.99 -16.99 12.98
C LEU A 200 4.85 -15.57 12.43
N ILE A 201 5.95 -14.87 12.18
CA ILE A 201 5.96 -13.54 11.57
C ILE A 201 5.41 -13.61 10.15
N ALA A 202 5.87 -14.58 9.35
CA ALA A 202 5.41 -14.82 7.98
C ALA A 202 3.88 -14.98 7.86
N ASN A 203 3.28 -15.68 8.83
CA ASN A 203 1.86 -16.05 8.80
C ASN A 203 0.98 -15.14 9.68
N CYS A 204 1.57 -14.16 10.37
CA CYS A 204 0.81 -13.26 11.22
C CYS A 204 -0.18 -12.43 10.39
N ALA A 205 -1.37 -12.22 10.93
CA ALA A 205 -2.31 -11.27 10.36
C ALA A 205 -1.81 -9.86 10.65
N LYS A 206 -1.44 -9.15 9.59
CA LYS A 206 -0.92 -7.78 9.67
C LYS A 206 -2.10 -6.82 9.79
N GLN A 207 -2.05 -5.92 10.76
CA GLN A 207 -3.00 -4.85 10.92
C GLN A 207 -2.24 -3.53 10.75
N PRO A 208 -2.27 -2.93 9.55
CA PRO A 208 -1.60 -1.66 9.33
C PRO A 208 -2.32 -0.56 10.12
N LEU A 209 -1.54 0.38 10.68
CA LEU A 209 -2.09 1.56 11.36
C LEU A 209 -2.89 2.41 10.36
N SER A 210 -3.84 3.23 10.85
CA SER A 210 -4.62 4.13 9.99
C SER A 210 -3.73 4.99 9.10
N LEU A 211 -2.68 5.59 9.67
CA LEU A 211 -1.69 6.38 8.94
C LEU A 211 -1.03 5.58 7.79
N GLN A 212 -0.68 4.32 8.04
CA GLN A 212 -0.05 3.44 7.04
C GLN A 212 -1.00 3.03 5.91
N GLN A 213 -2.31 3.09 6.15
CA GLN A 213 -3.34 2.76 5.15
C GLN A 213 -3.63 3.93 4.22
N HIS A 214 -3.55 5.17 4.72
CA HIS A 214 -3.93 6.38 3.99
C HIS A 214 -2.75 7.12 3.36
N HIS A 215 -1.52 6.94 3.86
CA HIS A 215 -0.33 7.62 3.35
C HIS A 215 0.67 6.65 2.73
N SER A 216 1.17 7.00 1.55
CA SER A 216 2.29 6.31 0.91
C SER A 216 3.57 6.56 1.70
N ARG A 217 4.37 5.51 1.89
CA ARG A 217 5.61 5.57 2.66
C ARG A 217 6.70 4.73 2.00
N ILE A 218 7.95 5.08 2.25
CA ILE A 218 9.11 4.41 1.67
C ILE A 218 10.02 3.95 2.80
N ILE A 219 10.43 2.68 2.76
CA ILE A 219 11.57 2.23 3.56
C ILE A 219 12.80 2.40 2.70
N VAL A 220 13.67 3.32 3.12
CA VAL A 220 14.91 3.65 2.43
C VAL A 220 15.94 2.56 2.70
N GLU A 221 16.53 2.06 1.62
CA GLU A 221 17.63 1.09 1.65
C GLU A 221 18.98 1.80 1.52
N SER A 222 19.09 2.70 0.55
CA SER A 222 20.28 3.52 0.32
C SER A 222 19.88 4.93 -0.07
N CYS A 223 20.70 5.89 0.35
CA CYS A 223 20.51 7.31 0.08
C CYS A 223 21.83 7.87 -0.42
N SER A 224 21.80 8.54 -1.57
CA SER A 224 22.98 9.16 -2.18
C SER A 224 22.64 10.56 -2.66
N ILE A 225 23.55 11.50 -2.45
CA ILE A 225 23.41 12.86 -2.92
C ILE A 225 24.00 12.93 -4.32
N VAL A 226 23.26 13.50 -5.26
CA VAL A 226 23.78 13.84 -6.60
C VAL A 226 24.15 15.31 -6.55
N GLU A 227 25.44 15.58 -6.43
CA GLU A 227 25.98 16.94 -6.50
C GLU A 227 25.89 17.39 -7.97
N GLN A 228 25.19 18.51 -8.19
CA GLN A 228 25.25 19.21 -9.47
C GLN A 228 26.49 20.11 -9.40
N ASN A 229 27.50 19.81 -10.23
CA ASN A 229 28.71 20.61 -10.33
C ASN A 229 28.39 21.94 -11.04
N ASP A 230 27.77 22.87 -10.32
CA ASP A 230 27.65 24.26 -10.76
C ASP A 230 28.84 25.06 -10.22
N ASP A 231 30.00 24.88 -10.85
CA ASP A 231 31.28 25.51 -10.49
C ASP A 231 31.31 27.06 -10.64
N LEU A 232 30.16 27.75 -10.72
CA LEU A 232 30.12 29.19 -11.04
C LEU A 232 29.23 30.09 -10.15
N ASN A 233 28.57 29.61 -9.11
CA ASN A 233 27.77 30.50 -8.24
C ASN A 233 28.06 30.31 -6.74
N LEU A 234 29.06 31.04 -6.25
CA LEU A 234 29.55 31.05 -4.87
C LEU A 234 28.53 31.57 -3.81
N PHE A 235 27.28 31.88 -4.19
CA PHE A 235 26.28 32.49 -3.29
C PHE A 235 24.84 32.02 -3.49
N GLN A 236 24.58 30.99 -4.30
CA GLN A 236 23.21 30.46 -4.46
C GLN A 236 23.02 29.25 -3.54
N LEU A 237 22.03 29.32 -2.64
CA LEU A 237 21.79 28.34 -1.58
C LEU A 237 21.91 26.90 -2.10
N SER A 238 22.62 26.09 -1.31
CA SER A 238 22.97 24.68 -1.48
C SER A 238 21.75 23.75 -1.61
N VAL A 239 21.02 23.85 -2.71
CA VAL A 239 19.98 22.89 -3.09
C VAL A 239 20.67 21.64 -3.63
N CYS A 240 20.40 20.48 -3.04
CA CYS A 240 20.97 19.21 -3.48
C CYS A 240 19.86 18.28 -3.99
N THR A 241 20.18 17.47 -5.00
CA THR A 241 19.25 16.44 -5.47
C THR A 241 19.51 15.15 -4.70
N LEU A 242 18.53 14.71 -3.92
CA LEU A 242 18.63 13.49 -3.13
C LEU A 242 18.09 12.28 -3.89
N LYS A 243 18.94 11.28 -4.13
CA LYS A 243 18.52 9.99 -4.70
C LYS A 243 18.24 9.00 -3.57
N ILE A 244 16.96 8.66 -3.41
CA ILE A 244 16.46 7.74 -2.39
C ILE A 244 16.07 6.43 -3.08
N ASN A 245 16.70 5.33 -2.69
CA ASN A 245 16.31 3.99 -3.16
C ASN A 245 15.59 3.27 -2.02
N GLY A 246 14.46 2.62 -2.31
CA GLY A 246 13.71 1.92 -1.29
C GLY A 246 12.44 1.26 -1.79
N TYR A 247 11.70 0.68 -0.84
CA TYR A 247 10.44 -0.01 -1.14
C TYR A 247 9.24 0.87 -0.78
N VAL A 248 8.42 1.17 -1.78
CA VAL A 248 7.14 1.87 -1.61
C VAL A 248 6.12 0.95 -0.92
N ARG A 249 5.39 1.50 0.04
CA ARG A 249 4.36 0.82 0.83
C ARG A 249 3.13 1.71 1.00
N GLY A 250 1.99 1.07 1.24
CA GLY A 250 0.71 1.76 1.39
C GLY A 250 0.04 2.02 0.03
N PRO A 251 -0.69 3.14 -0.12
CA PRO A 251 -1.24 3.61 -1.39
C PRO A 251 -0.14 3.86 -2.45
N PRO A 252 -0.51 3.93 -3.75
CA PRO A 252 0.44 4.28 -4.81
C PRO A 252 1.04 5.68 -4.57
N LEU A 253 2.34 5.79 -4.80
CA LEU A 253 3.07 7.06 -4.71
C LEU A 253 2.80 7.92 -5.94
N ASP A 254 2.53 9.20 -5.72
CA ASP A 254 2.29 10.20 -6.77
C ASP A 254 3.44 11.20 -6.79
N VAL A 255 4.02 11.46 -7.96
CA VAL A 255 5.19 12.35 -8.12
C VAL A 255 4.85 13.80 -7.79
N ASN A 256 3.61 14.22 -8.05
CA ASN A 256 3.22 15.63 -7.92
C ASN A 256 2.96 16.04 -6.46
N ARG A 257 2.89 15.07 -5.54
CA ARG A 257 2.66 15.32 -4.12
C ARG A 257 3.96 15.60 -3.38
N LEU A 258 3.85 16.30 -2.25
CA LEU A 258 4.98 16.52 -1.37
C LEU A 258 5.45 15.24 -0.67
N LEU A 259 6.77 15.13 -0.49
CA LEU A 259 7.45 14.09 0.26
C LEU A 259 7.94 14.65 1.60
N HIS A 260 7.38 14.15 2.69
CA HIS A 260 7.84 14.49 4.04
C HIS A 260 8.97 13.57 4.50
N ILE A 261 10.09 14.14 4.91
CA ILE A 261 11.19 13.43 5.56
C ILE A 261 11.16 13.73 7.07
N PRO A 262 10.96 12.72 7.94
CA PRO A 262 10.93 12.92 9.38
C PRO A 262 12.19 13.62 9.88
N GLY A 263 12.01 14.72 10.62
CA GLY A 263 13.09 15.54 11.17
C GLY A 263 13.71 16.55 10.19
N TRP A 264 13.38 16.51 8.90
CA TRP A 264 13.94 17.42 7.88
C TRP A 264 12.90 18.33 7.24
N GLY A 265 11.64 17.90 7.12
CA GLY A 265 10.55 18.71 6.57
C GLY A 265 9.98 18.16 5.26
N ASP A 266 9.33 19.04 4.50
CA ASP A 266 8.61 18.71 3.28
C ASP A 266 9.41 19.10 2.04
N PHE A 267 9.42 18.21 1.04
CA PHE A 267 10.21 18.37 -0.18
C PHE A 267 9.38 18.00 -1.41
N GLN A 268 9.66 18.64 -2.53
CA GLN A 268 9.08 18.28 -3.82
C GLN A 268 9.87 17.14 -4.48
N MET A 269 9.17 16.23 -5.15
CA MET A 269 9.79 15.19 -5.97
C MET A 269 9.96 15.68 -7.40
N ASP A 270 11.10 15.33 -8.02
CA ASP A 270 11.39 15.63 -9.43
C ASP A 270 10.97 14.46 -10.34
N LYS A 271 11.42 13.25 -9.99
CA LYS A 271 11.13 12.04 -10.78
C LYS A 271 11.09 10.79 -9.92
N ILE A 272 10.38 9.78 -10.41
CA ILE A 272 10.36 8.42 -9.87
C ILE A 272 10.93 7.47 -10.93
N ASP A 273 12.03 6.83 -10.57
CA ASP A 273 12.64 5.77 -11.36
C ASP A 273 12.31 4.39 -10.73
N VAL A 274 11.90 3.42 -11.54
CA VAL A 274 11.70 2.04 -11.12
C VAL A 274 12.98 1.25 -11.35
N ILE A 275 13.48 0.67 -10.27
CA ILE A 275 14.71 -0.11 -10.23
C ILE A 275 14.35 -1.59 -10.10
N THR A 276 15.14 -2.48 -10.72
CA THR A 276 15.03 -3.92 -10.47
C THR A 276 15.29 -4.24 -8.99
N ASP A 277 14.43 -5.08 -8.40
CA ASP A 277 14.52 -5.49 -7.00
C ASP A 277 15.93 -6.02 -6.64
N PRO A 278 16.67 -5.35 -5.72
CA PRO A 278 18.01 -5.77 -5.31
C PRO A 278 17.99 -7.07 -4.48
N HIS A 279 16.87 -7.37 -3.79
CA HIS A 279 16.73 -8.50 -2.86
C HIS A 279 15.60 -9.45 -3.29
N PRO A 280 15.65 -10.03 -4.51
CA PRO A 280 14.57 -10.84 -5.06
C PRO A 280 14.38 -12.15 -4.27
N LEU A 281 13.12 -12.58 -4.07
CA LEU A 281 12.82 -13.83 -3.33
C LEU A 281 13.38 -15.07 -4.06
N HIS A 282 13.35 -15.04 -5.39
CA HIS A 282 13.99 -16.03 -6.24
C HIS A 282 15.03 -15.30 -7.09
N LYS A 283 16.25 -15.81 -7.14
CA LYS A 283 17.27 -15.26 -8.04
C LYS A 283 16.77 -15.37 -9.47
N TYR A 284 16.75 -14.25 -10.19
CA TYR A 284 16.52 -14.26 -11.63
C TYR A 284 17.72 -14.92 -12.33
N GLY A 285 17.50 -15.57 -13.48
CA GLY A 285 18.58 -16.16 -14.27
C GLY A 285 19.67 -15.14 -14.64
N LYS A 286 20.85 -15.64 -15.01
CA LYS A 286 22.14 -14.93 -15.19
C LYS A 286 22.06 -13.58 -15.94
N SER A 287 21.74 -12.49 -15.23
CA SER A 287 22.17 -11.11 -15.48
C SER A 287 21.55 -10.20 -14.41
N HIS A 288 22.18 -10.10 -13.24
CA HIS A 288 21.82 -9.09 -12.24
C HIS A 288 22.38 -7.73 -12.67
N VAL A 289 21.86 -7.19 -13.77
CA VAL A 289 22.06 -5.78 -14.11
C VAL A 289 20.93 -5.03 -13.46
N ILE A 290 21.27 -4.03 -12.63
CA ILE A 290 20.28 -3.16 -12.03
C ILE A 290 19.77 -2.21 -13.12
N GLU A 291 18.69 -2.61 -13.79
CA GLU A 291 18.06 -1.77 -14.80
C GLU A 291 17.22 -0.71 -14.09
N THR A 292 17.37 0.54 -14.54
CA THR A 292 16.63 1.70 -14.04
C THR A 292 15.76 2.20 -15.19
N CYS A 293 14.45 2.17 -15.00
CA CYS A 293 13.48 2.67 -15.97
C CYS A 293 12.73 3.84 -15.36
N THR A 294 12.76 5.00 -16.02
CA THR A 294 11.98 6.16 -15.56
C THR A 294 10.50 5.85 -15.67
N PHE A 295 9.80 5.96 -14.54
CA PHE A 295 8.38 5.63 -14.44
C PHE A 295 7.51 6.87 -14.58
N ALA A 296 7.88 7.95 -13.89
CA ALA A 296 7.14 9.20 -13.92
C ALA A 296 8.05 10.39 -13.60
N VAL A 297 7.76 11.53 -14.22
CA VAL A 297 8.42 12.82 -14.02
C VAL A 297 7.36 13.81 -13.53
N ALA A 298 7.73 14.75 -12.68
CA ALA A 298 6.82 15.74 -12.11
C ALA A 298 6.26 16.67 -13.21
N ASP A 299 4.95 16.91 -13.16
CA ASP A 299 4.30 17.90 -14.02
C ASP A 299 4.24 19.23 -13.24
N PRO A 300 4.95 20.29 -13.66
CA PRO A 300 5.00 21.55 -12.89
C PRO A 300 3.62 22.21 -12.74
N ALA A 301 2.67 21.91 -13.64
CA ALA A 301 1.31 22.45 -13.59
C ALA A 301 0.40 21.76 -12.55
N LYS A 302 0.74 20.54 -12.11
CA LYS A 302 -0.06 19.77 -11.13
C LYS A 302 0.65 19.62 -9.79
N GLN A 303 1.91 20.08 -9.72
CA GLN A 303 2.77 19.90 -8.56
C GLN A 303 2.28 20.75 -7.39
N GLU A 304 2.20 20.13 -6.22
CA GLU A 304 1.84 20.82 -4.98
C GLU A 304 2.94 21.82 -4.59
N ASN A 305 2.55 23.01 -4.13
CA ASN A 305 3.49 24.04 -3.70
C ASN A 305 4.09 23.71 -2.31
N LEU A 306 5.32 24.16 -2.05
CA LEU A 306 6.02 24.00 -0.76
C LEU A 306 5.52 24.96 0.34
N GLU A 307 4.69 25.92 -0.03
CA GLU A 307 4.11 26.88 0.90
C GLU A 307 3.11 26.19 1.83
N SER A 308 3.47 26.08 3.12
CA SER A 308 2.63 25.47 4.15
C SER A 308 1.55 26.42 4.71
N GLN A 309 1.69 27.72 4.44
CA GLN A 309 0.75 28.76 4.85
C GLN A 309 0.09 29.33 3.61
N ALA A 310 -1.24 29.39 3.60
CA ALA A 310 -1.94 30.24 2.65
C ALA A 310 -1.49 31.67 2.89
N ALA A 311 -1.11 32.40 1.84
CA ALA A 311 -0.86 33.82 1.94
C ALA A 311 -2.07 34.46 2.66
N VAL A 312 -1.81 35.12 3.80
CA VAL A 312 -2.83 35.91 4.47
C VAL A 312 -3.10 37.09 3.56
N ASP A 313 -4.20 37.01 2.84
CA ASP A 313 -4.64 38.09 1.98
C ASP A 313 -5.18 39.21 2.90
N GLU A 314 -4.31 40.16 3.26
CA GLU A 314 -4.57 41.22 4.24
C GLU A 314 -5.83 42.07 3.88
N MET A 315 -6.28 42.01 2.63
CA MET A 315 -7.48 42.72 2.14
C MET A 315 -8.77 41.90 2.25
N ASN A 316 -8.71 40.61 2.57
CA ASN A 316 -9.86 39.69 2.51
C ASN A 316 -10.48 39.33 3.87
N VAL A 317 -9.93 39.86 4.97
CA VAL A 317 -10.40 39.53 6.34
C VAL A 317 -11.62 40.37 6.77
N ASP A 318 -11.94 41.48 6.09
CA ASP A 318 -13.00 42.41 6.52
C ASP A 318 -14.03 42.84 5.45
N GLN A 319 -14.16 42.13 4.32
CA GLN A 319 -15.12 42.50 3.27
C GLN A 319 -16.28 41.51 3.10
N THR A 320 -17.26 41.61 3.97
CA THR A 320 -18.64 41.18 3.69
C THR A 320 -19.37 42.23 2.83
N TRP A 321 -18.85 42.54 1.64
CA TRP A 321 -19.71 43.19 0.64
C TRP A 321 -20.72 42.15 0.16
N PRO A 322 -22.03 42.47 0.10
CA PRO A 322 -23.02 41.55 -0.45
C PRO A 322 -22.58 41.13 -1.84
N THR A 323 -22.64 39.82 -2.12
CA THR A 323 -22.27 39.30 -3.44
C THR A 323 -23.16 39.93 -4.52
N GLU A 324 -22.67 40.05 -5.77
CA GLU A 324 -23.46 40.65 -6.86
C GLU A 324 -24.85 40.01 -7.01
N GLU A 325 -24.96 38.72 -6.68
CA GLU A 325 -26.21 37.97 -6.66
C GLU A 325 -27.18 38.46 -5.57
N GLU A 326 -26.68 38.78 -4.37
CA GLU A 326 -27.48 39.33 -3.26
C GLU A 326 -27.92 40.77 -3.53
N ILE A 327 -27.07 41.57 -4.19
CA ILE A 327 -27.41 42.92 -4.64
C ILE A 327 -28.52 42.85 -5.70
N ALA A 328 -28.42 41.92 -6.66
CA ALA A 328 -29.42 41.71 -7.70
C ALA A 328 -30.77 41.22 -7.12
N GLN A 329 -30.75 40.29 -6.16
CA GLN A 329 -31.96 39.83 -5.47
C GLN A 329 -32.62 40.95 -4.67
N SER A 330 -31.84 41.78 -3.99
CA SER A 330 -32.35 42.94 -3.26
C SER A 330 -32.99 43.96 -4.20
N GLN A 331 -32.35 44.27 -5.34
CA GLN A 331 -32.90 45.18 -6.34
C GLN A 331 -34.18 44.64 -7.02
N SER A 332 -34.25 43.34 -7.27
CA SER A 332 -35.45 42.71 -7.81
C SER A 332 -36.62 42.73 -6.81
N SER A 333 -36.33 42.49 -5.53
CA SER A 333 -37.33 42.51 -4.45
C SER A 333 -37.91 43.92 -4.25
N VAL A 334 -37.07 44.96 -4.34
CA VAL A 334 -37.49 46.36 -4.26
C VAL A 334 -38.37 46.77 -5.45
N LYS A 335 -38.10 46.24 -6.66
CA LYS A 335 -38.95 46.50 -7.83
C LYS A 335 -40.33 45.87 -7.73
N ILE A 336 -40.44 44.69 -7.10
CA ILE A 336 -41.73 43.99 -6.90
C ILE A 336 -42.58 44.70 -5.84
N GLN A 337 -41.98 45.36 -4.86
CA GLN A 337 -42.71 46.10 -3.82
C GLN A 337 -43.22 47.47 -4.29
N ASN A 338 -42.63 48.03 -5.36
CA ASN A 338 -42.98 49.35 -5.91
C ASN A 338 -43.87 49.29 -7.16
N SER A 339 -44.33 48.09 -7.52
CA SER A 339 -45.33 47.81 -8.58
C SER A 339 -46.61 47.28 -7.96
#